data_AF-A0A8S3IN84-F1
#
_entry.id   AF-A0A8S3IN84-F1
#
_cell.length_a   1.000
_cell.length_b   1.000
_cell.length_c   1.000
_cell.angle_alpha   90.00
_cell.angle_beta   90.00
_cell.angle_gamma   90.00
#
_symmetry.space_group_name_H-M   'P 1'
#
loop_
_entity.id
_entity.type
_entity.pdbx_description
1 polymer ?
#
loop_
_entity_poly.entity_id
_entity_poly.type
_entity_poly.pdbx_seq_one_letter_code
_entity_poly.pdbx_strand_id
1 'polypeptide(L)' 'MAAKFVDIEEQHPTQRFLDILGESGRMLLPIEGYEKKPLVTLEEAVEPIVEYVPDVKRRVYFAKKKCAELSPG' A
#
# COMPACT_ATOMS: atom_id res chain seq x y z
N MET A 1 -23.58 -0.50 22.30
CA MET A 1 -22.25 0.01 22.70
C MET A 1 -21.44 -1.18 23.18
N ALA A 2 -20.21 -1.48 22.76
CA ALA A 2 -19.20 -0.65 22.13
C ALA A 2 -18.51 -1.45 21.01
N ALA A 3 -18.28 -0.82 19.86
CA ALA A 3 -17.34 -1.33 18.88
C ALA A 3 -15.95 -1.19 19.50
N LYS A 4 -15.24 -2.31 19.67
CA LYS A 4 -13.79 -2.27 19.87
C LYS A 4 -13.20 -1.81 18.55
N PHE A 5 -12.96 -0.51 18.46
CA PHE A 5 -12.07 0.03 17.45
C PHE A 5 -10.76 -0.72 17.62
N VAL A 6 -10.35 -1.42 16.56
CA VAL A 6 -8.99 -1.94 16.48
C VAL A 6 -8.12 -0.69 16.57
N ASP A 7 -7.34 -0.61 17.65
CA ASP A 7 -6.31 0.39 17.79
C ASP A 7 -5.46 0.30 16.51
N ILE A 8 -5.62 1.29 15.63
CA ILE A 8 -4.65 1.54 14.58
C ILE A 8 -3.44 1.97 15.38
N GLU A 9 -2.55 1.01 15.67
CA GLU A 9 -1.26 1.28 16.28
C GLU A 9 -0.71 2.55 15.62
N GLU A 10 -0.45 3.58 16.43
CA GLU A 10 0.20 4.78 15.97
C GLU A 10 1.49 4.36 15.26
N GLN A 11 1.45 4.34 13.92
CA GLN A 11 2.65 4.09 13.13
C GLN A 11 3.56 5.29 13.38
N HIS A 12 4.49 5.12 14.32
CA HIS A 12 5.42 6.14 14.76
C HIS A 12 6.10 6.75 13.53
N PRO A 13 5.85 8.04 13.21
CA PRO A 13 6.43 8.68 12.02
C PRO A 13 7.96 8.71 12.08
N THR A 14 8.53 8.60 13.28
CA THR A 14 9.97 8.46 13.54
C THR A 14 10.55 7.14 13.04
N GLN A 15 9.80 6.03 13.07
CA GLN A 15 10.30 4.72 12.62
C GLN A 15 10.64 4.74 11.12
N ARG A 16 9.76 5.33 10.29
CA ARG A 16 9.98 5.44 8.84
C ARG A 16 11.15 6.33 8.46
N PHE A 17 11.44 7.36 9.25
CA PHE A 17 12.61 8.22 9.03
C PHE A 17 13.93 7.50 9.33
N LEU A 18 13.92 6.60 10.32
CA LEU A 18 15.10 5.80 10.67
C LEU A 18 15.41 4.71 9.61
N ASP A 19 14.40 4.19 8.92
CA ASP A 19 14.60 3.22 7.84
C ASP A 19 15.53 3.78 6.73
N ILE A 20 15.41 5.08 6.44
CA ILE A 20 16.26 5.79 5.47
C ILE A 20 17.73 5.80 5.89
N LEU A 21 18.02 5.87 7.19
CA LEU A 21 19.39 5.87 7.71
C LEU A 21 20.08 4.51 7.55
N GLY A 22 19.30 3.43 7.40
CA GLY A 22 19.80 2.08 7.09
C GLY A 22 19.96 1.81 5.60
N GLU A 23 19.42 2.66 4.73
CA GLU A 23 19.57 2.49 3.30
C GLU A 23 20.99 2.88 2.87
N SER A 24 21.60 2.03 2.05
CA SER A 24 23.04 2.12 1.73
C SER A 24 23.49 3.38 0.98
N GLY A 25 22.61 4.37 0.76
CA GLY A 25 22.88 5.57 -0.04
C GLY A 25 23.33 5.25 -1.47
N ARG A 26 23.23 3.98 -1.88
CA ARG A 26 23.65 3.51 -3.19
C ARG A 26 22.61 3.95 -4.20
N MET A 27 23.09 4.51 -5.29
CA MET A 27 22.26 4.73 -6.46
C MET A 27 21.70 3.39 -6.93
N LEU A 28 20.39 3.22 -6.81
CA LEU A 28 19.72 2.04 -7.35
C LEU A 28 19.75 2.14 -8.88
N LEU A 29 20.04 1.01 -9.52
CA LEU A 29 19.91 0.91 -10.96
C LEU A 29 18.43 1.07 -11.35
N PRO A 30 18.12 1.58 -12.54
CA PRO A 30 16.75 1.61 -13.03
C PRO A 30 16.13 0.22 -12.98
N ILE A 31 14.82 0.17 -12.74
CA ILE A 31 14.05 -1.08 -12.71
C ILE A 31 14.21 -1.79 -14.06
N GLU A 32 14.44 -3.10 -14.03
CA GLU A 32 14.60 -3.91 -15.23
C GLU A 32 13.39 -3.73 -16.18
N GLY A 33 13.66 -3.38 -17.44
CA GLY A 33 12.63 -3.07 -18.45
C GLY A 33 12.11 -1.63 -18.43
N TYR A 34 12.64 -0.78 -17.54
CA TYR A 34 12.32 0.65 -17.43
C TYR A 34 13.53 1.56 -17.67
N GLU A 35 14.70 1.02 -18.01
CA GLU A 35 15.97 1.74 -18.15
C GLU A 35 15.90 2.84 -19.22
N LYS A 36 15.05 2.66 -20.22
CA LYS A 36 14.86 3.58 -21.35
C LYS A 36 13.52 4.31 -21.33
N LYS A 37 12.71 4.11 -20.28
CA LYS A 37 11.43 4.80 -20.17
C LYS A 37 11.64 6.23 -19.67
N PRO A 38 10.82 7.19 -20.11
CA PRO A 38 10.89 8.54 -19.59
C PRO A 38 10.62 8.53 -18.08
N LEU A 39 11.34 9.39 -17.36
CA LEU A 39 10.96 9.71 -15.99
C LEU A 39 9.61 10.43 -16.03
N VAL A 40 8.66 9.91 -15.26
CA VAL A 40 7.31 10.45 -15.14
C VAL A 40 7.08 10.90 -13.71
N THR A 41 6.10 11.78 -13.54
CA THR A 41 5.59 12.13 -12.22
C THR A 41 4.91 10.92 -11.57
N LEU A 42 4.71 10.99 -10.25
CA LEU A 42 4.00 9.94 -9.54
C LEU A 42 2.55 9.80 -10.05
N GLU A 43 1.92 10.94 -10.35
CA GLU A 43 0.55 11.04 -10.85
C GLU A 43 0.38 10.29 -12.19
N GLU A 44 1.31 10.51 -13.13
CA GLU A 44 1.32 9.81 -14.42
C GLU A 44 1.62 8.32 -14.27
N ALA A 45 2.53 7.95 -13.35
CA ALA A 45 2.89 6.54 -13.12
C ALA A 45 1.71 5.71 -12.58
N VAL A 46 0.83 6.32 -11.77
CA VAL A 46 -0.30 5.61 -11.15
C VAL A 46 -1.58 5.68 -11.98
N GLU A 47 -1.65 6.52 -13.01
CA GLU A 47 -2.84 6.67 -13.86
C GLU A 47 -3.35 5.33 -14.44
N PRO A 48 -2.49 4.44 -14.99
CA PRO A 48 -2.93 3.13 -15.48
C PRO A 48 -3.49 2.22 -14.37
N ILE A 49 -3.18 2.49 -13.10
CA ILE A 49 -3.59 1.66 -11.97
C ILE A 49 -5.02 2.03 -11.51
N VAL A 50 -5.49 3.25 -11.83
CA VAL A 50 -6.78 3.78 -11.36
C VAL A 50 -7.96 2.90 -11.81
N GLU A 51 -7.90 2.32 -13.01
CA GLU A 51 -8.95 1.45 -13.55
C GLU A 51 -9.19 0.19 -12.72
N TYR A 52 -8.19 -0.28 -11.97
CA TYR A 52 -8.29 -1.50 -11.14
C TYR A 52 -8.87 -1.23 -9.75
N VAL A 53 -8.90 0.04 -9.29
CA VAL A 53 -9.34 0.42 -7.95
C VAL A 53 -10.77 -0.07 -7.64
N PRO A 54 -11.77 0.04 -8.54
CA PRO A 54 -13.10 -0.47 -8.27
C PRO A 54 -13.15 -1.99 -8.03
N ASP A 55 -12.36 -2.77 -8.79
CA ASP A 55 -12.31 -4.22 -8.63
C ASP A 55 -11.65 -4.62 -7.30
N VAL A 56 -10.53 -3.97 -6.96
CA VAL A 56 -9.87 -4.18 -5.67
C VAL A 56 -10.83 -3.87 -4.51
N LYS A 57 -11.56 -2.75 -4.57
CA LYS A 57 -12.58 -2.40 -3.56
C LYS A 57 -13.66 -3.47 -3.44
N ARG A 58 -14.16 -4.00 -4.57
CA ARG A 58 -15.16 -5.08 -4.58
C ARG A 58 -14.61 -6.35 -3.94
N ARG A 59 -13.38 -6.77 -4.29
CA ARG A 59 -12.75 -7.97 -3.70
C ARG A 59 -12.54 -7.82 -2.20
N VAL A 60 -12.08 -6.65 -1.75
CA VAL A 60 -11.91 -6.35 -0.32
C VAL A 60 -13.25 -6.42 0.42
N TYR A 61 -14.32 -5.89 -0.16
CA TYR A 61 -15.65 -5.99 0.43
C TYR A 61 -16.07 -7.45 0.68
N PHE A 62 -15.95 -8.31 -0.33
CA PHE A 62 -16.30 -9.73 -0.18
C PHE A 62 -15.38 -10.47 0.79
N ALA A 63 -14.08 -10.18 0.78
CA ALA A 63 -13.13 -10.76 1.72
C ALA A 63 -13.52 -10.42 3.17
N LYS A 64 -13.80 -9.14 3.46
CA LYS A 64 -14.26 -8.69 4.78
C LYS A 64 -15.55 -9.40 5.21
N LYS A 65 -16.53 -9.49 4.30
CA LYS A 65 -17.80 -10.18 4.57
C LYS A 65 -17.56 -11.65 4.95
N LYS A 66 -16.75 -12.36 4.17
CA LYS A 66 -16.42 -13.77 4.41
C LYS A 66 -15.70 -13.98 5.73
N CYS A 67 -14.77 -13.10 6.10
CA CYS A 67 -14.10 -13.16 7.39
C CYS A 67 -15.07 -12.97 8.57
N ALA A 68 -16.05 -12.07 8.43
CA ALA A 68 -17.08 -11.87 9.45
C ALA A 68 -18.01 -13.09 9.59
N GLU A 69 -18.30 -13.80 8.49
CA GLU A 69 -19.10 -15.05 8.51
C GLU A 69 -18.33 -16.23 9.11
N LEU A 70 -17.00 -16.27 8.97
CA LEU A 70 -16.13 -17.36 9.45
C LEU A 70 -15.71 -17.23 10.92
N SER A 71 -15.99 -16.10 11.56
CA SER A 71 -15.78 -15.92 13.00
C SER A 71 -17.13 -15.78 13.71
N PRO A 72 -17.91 -16.87 13.88
CA PRO A 72 -19.03 -16.83 14.82
C PRO A 72 -18.42 -16.69 16.22
N GLY A 73 -18.79 -15.63 16.92
CA GLY A 73 -18.51 -15.49 18.35
C GLY A 73 -19.21 -16.57 19.17
#